data_AF-A0A3M0FYR3-F1
#
_entry.id   AF-A0A3M0FYR3-F1
#
_cell.length_a   1.000
_cell.length_b   1.000
_cell.length_c   1.000
_cell.angle_alpha   90.00
_cell.angle_beta   90.00
_cell.angle_gamma   90.00
#
_symmetry.space_group_name_H-M   'P 1'
#
loop_
_entity.id
_entity.type
_entity.pdbx_description
1 polymer ?
#
loop_
_entity_poly.entity_id
_entity_poly.type
_entity_poly.pdbx_seq_one_letter_code
_entity_poly.pdbx_strand_id
1 'polypeptide(L)'
;MDTPSNLTEFPEATPRMAKVYQQLHMLAIGGRAADEIFGAGEIIPRPWDLTSIHDPDLRFDTWKWLEAFVYWFNTQHTWYSQDQIPPCWPEHPHLVRDISTLADQRRTAGDAPTSTLLDEWHRYTIPNFLERTHTARQGCENSHTPWPGQPAHTRHINQGNTTKRNDTLLADVNTLPRCNARGLRALRP
;
A
#
# COMPACT_ATOMS: atom_id res chain seq x y z
N MET A 1 9.12 -20.63 35.40
CA MET A 1 8.20 -19.66 34.79
C MET A 1 9.05 -18.83 33.87
N ASP A 2 9.01 -19.12 32.57
CA ASP A 2 9.78 -18.37 31.58
C ASP A 2 9.33 -16.92 31.64
N THR A 3 10.29 -16.01 31.85
CA THR A 3 10.05 -14.58 31.74
C THR A 3 9.54 -14.33 30.32
N PRO A 4 8.32 -13.78 30.12
CA PRO A 4 7.89 -13.47 28.76
C PRO A 4 8.90 -12.49 28.17
N SER A 5 9.52 -12.87 27.05
CA SER A 5 10.37 -11.96 26.30
C SER A 5 9.48 -10.80 25.85
N ASN A 6 9.79 -9.58 26.32
CA ASN A 6 9.06 -8.37 25.93
C ASN A 6 9.24 -8.04 24.43
N LEU A 7 10.28 -8.59 23.81
CA LEU A 7 10.56 -8.46 22.38
C LEU A 7 10.05 -9.70 21.64
N THR A 8 9.21 -9.45 20.63
CA THR A 8 8.64 -10.49 19.76
C THR A 8 9.15 -10.31 18.33
N GLU A 9 9.32 -11.44 17.64
CA GLU A 9 9.80 -11.45 16.26
C GLU A 9 8.77 -10.83 15.30
N PHE A 10 9.27 -10.21 14.24
CA PHE A 10 8.42 -9.72 13.16
C PHE A 10 7.75 -10.91 12.47
N PRO A 11 6.44 -10.85 12.17
CA PRO A 11 5.73 -11.99 11.59
C PRO A 11 6.28 -12.38 10.22
N GLU A 12 6.60 -13.67 10.06
CA GLU A 12 7.09 -14.20 8.81
C GLU A 12 6.01 -14.19 7.72
N ALA A 13 6.43 -13.90 6.49
CA ALA A 13 5.57 -14.03 5.32
C ALA A 13 5.27 -15.52 5.06
N THR A 14 4.06 -15.83 4.60
CA THR A 14 3.72 -17.23 4.24
C THR A 14 4.60 -17.73 3.10
N PRO A 15 4.77 -19.05 2.90
CA PRO A 15 5.54 -19.59 1.77
C PRO A 15 5.08 -19.08 0.40
N ARG A 16 3.77 -18.83 0.24
CA ARG A 16 3.20 -18.27 -0.99
C ARG A 16 3.62 -16.80 -1.19
N MET A 17 3.56 -16.00 -0.12
CA MET A 17 4.05 -14.62 -0.15
C MET A 17 5.56 -14.55 -0.39
N ALA A 18 6.35 -15.42 0.25
CA ALA A 18 7.79 -15.49 0.08
C ALA A 18 8.17 -15.76 -1.40
N LYS A 19 7.43 -16.64 -2.08
CA LYS A 19 7.61 -16.87 -3.53
C LYS A 19 7.35 -15.60 -4.34
N VAL A 20 6.28 -14.87 -4.05
CA VAL A 20 5.97 -13.58 -4.73
C VAL A 20 7.10 -12.58 -4.50
N TYR A 21 7.56 -12.41 -3.25
CA TYR A 21 8.68 -11.53 -2.94
C TYR A 21 9.97 -11.92 -3.67
N GLN A 22 10.25 -13.22 -3.77
CA GLN A 22 11.39 -13.72 -4.52
C GLN A 22 11.30 -13.33 -6.00
N GLN A 23 10.14 -13.52 -6.64
CA GLN A 23 9.97 -13.13 -8.04
C GLN A 23 10.06 -11.61 -8.23
N LEU A 24 9.50 -10.81 -7.31
CA LEU A 24 9.64 -9.35 -7.32
C LEU A 24 11.09 -8.91 -7.19
N HIS A 25 11.89 -9.59 -6.36
CA HIS A 25 13.31 -9.34 -6.22
C HIS A 25 14.08 -9.67 -7.50
N MET A 26 13.78 -10.80 -8.16
CA MET A 26 14.36 -11.14 -9.46
C MET A 26 14.05 -10.08 -10.51
N LEU A 27 12.79 -9.59 -10.55
CA LEU A 27 12.40 -8.49 -11.44
C LEU A 27 13.17 -7.19 -11.15
N ALA A 28 13.41 -6.88 -9.88
CA ALA A 28 14.14 -5.67 -9.50
C ALA A 28 15.63 -5.72 -9.88
N ILE A 29 16.26 -6.89 -9.80
CA ILE A 29 17.65 -7.09 -10.24
C ILE A 29 17.76 -7.07 -11.77
N GLY A 30 16.78 -7.65 -12.47
CA GLY A 30 16.80 -7.81 -13.92
C GLY A 30 17.61 -9.02 -14.41
N GLY A 31 17.87 -9.07 -15.72
CA GLY A 31 18.61 -10.15 -16.39
C GLY A 31 17.74 -11.34 -16.78
N ARG A 32 18.36 -12.47 -17.14
CA ARG A 32 17.67 -13.63 -17.75
C ARG A 32 16.49 -14.15 -16.94
N ALA A 33 16.60 -14.17 -15.61
CA ALA A 33 15.49 -14.61 -14.74
C ALA A 33 14.29 -13.64 -14.79
N ALA A 34 14.54 -12.33 -14.91
CA ALA A 34 13.47 -11.36 -15.11
C ALA A 34 12.86 -11.47 -16.51
N ASP A 35 13.68 -11.72 -17.54
CA ASP A 35 13.21 -11.92 -18.92
C ASP A 35 12.30 -13.14 -19.05
N GLU A 36 12.60 -14.24 -18.34
CA GLU A 36 11.75 -15.43 -18.26
C GLU A 36 10.37 -15.11 -17.65
N ILE A 37 10.35 -14.30 -16.57
CA ILE A 37 9.11 -13.83 -15.94
C ILE A 37 8.30 -12.94 -16.91
N PHE A 38 8.95 -11.97 -17.56
CA PHE A 38 8.28 -11.10 -18.54
C PHE A 38 7.76 -11.88 -19.74
N GLY A 39 8.52 -12.86 -20.22
CA GLY A 39 8.15 -13.73 -21.34
C GLY A 39 6.91 -14.59 -21.05
N ALA A 40 6.65 -14.91 -19.77
CA ALA A 40 5.43 -15.59 -19.35
C ALA A 40 4.18 -14.68 -19.34
N GLY A 41 4.33 -13.36 -19.47
CA GLY A 41 3.23 -12.39 -19.39
C GLY A 41 2.59 -12.28 -18.00
N GLU A 42 3.26 -12.80 -16.96
CA GLU A 42 2.72 -12.86 -15.61
C GLU A 42 2.81 -11.48 -14.93
N ILE A 43 1.66 -10.93 -14.52
CA ILE A 43 1.62 -9.73 -13.68
C ILE A 43 1.85 -10.18 -12.24
N ILE A 44 3.05 -9.93 -11.72
CA ILE A 44 3.37 -10.30 -10.35
C ILE A 44 2.64 -9.37 -9.37
N PRO A 45 1.82 -9.93 -8.45
CA PRO A 45 1.11 -9.13 -7.46
C PRO A 45 2.08 -8.42 -6.52
N ARG A 46 1.66 -7.28 -5.99
CA ARG A 46 2.38 -6.50 -4.99
C ARG A 46 1.75 -6.75 -3.63
N PRO A 47 2.41 -7.46 -2.71
CA PRO A 47 1.83 -7.74 -1.39
C PRO A 47 1.43 -6.49 -0.59
N TRP A 48 2.10 -5.36 -0.84
CA TRP A 48 1.75 -4.05 -0.25
C TRP A 48 0.54 -3.35 -0.91
N ASP A 49 -0.02 -3.91 -1.99
CA ASP A 49 -1.26 -3.46 -2.62
C ASP A 49 -2.20 -4.66 -2.86
N LEU A 50 -3.10 -4.91 -1.91
CA LEU A 50 -4.06 -6.02 -1.98
C LEU A 50 -4.94 -5.99 -3.24
N THR A 51 -5.10 -4.83 -3.90
CA THR A 51 -5.89 -4.74 -5.13
C THR A 51 -5.18 -5.34 -6.34
N SER A 52 -3.86 -5.49 -6.27
CA SER A 52 -3.06 -6.22 -7.26
C SER A 52 -3.12 -7.74 -7.10
N ILE A 53 -3.65 -8.24 -5.97
CA ILE A 53 -3.70 -9.67 -5.65
C ILE A 53 -5.03 -10.26 -6.10
N HIS A 54 -4.98 -11.00 -7.21
CA HIS A 54 -6.16 -11.66 -7.79
C HIS A 54 -6.31 -13.14 -7.38
N ASP A 55 -5.23 -13.79 -6.90
CA ASP A 55 -5.30 -15.12 -6.28
C ASP A 55 -5.95 -15.01 -4.89
N PRO A 56 -7.12 -15.64 -4.65
CA PRO A 56 -7.83 -15.56 -3.37
C PRO A 56 -7.03 -16.14 -2.20
N ASP A 57 -6.24 -17.19 -2.43
CA ASP A 57 -5.42 -17.80 -1.37
C ASP A 57 -4.29 -16.86 -0.96
N LEU A 58 -3.57 -16.30 -1.94
CA LEU A 58 -2.52 -15.31 -1.68
C LEU A 58 -3.08 -14.07 -0.99
N ARG A 59 -4.27 -13.63 -1.38
CA ARG A 59 -4.90 -12.47 -0.76
C ARG A 59 -5.28 -12.77 0.69
N PHE A 60 -5.77 -13.97 0.99
CA PHE A 60 -6.08 -14.40 2.35
C PHE A 60 -4.81 -14.54 3.21
N ASP A 61 -3.75 -15.16 2.68
CA ASP A 61 -2.43 -15.22 3.33
C ASP A 61 -1.92 -13.82 3.68
N THR A 62 -2.05 -12.87 2.73
CA THR A 62 -1.66 -11.48 2.95
C THR A 62 -2.48 -10.83 4.05
N TRP A 63 -3.81 -11.04 4.11
CA TRP A 63 -4.64 -10.56 5.21
C TRP A 63 -4.19 -11.11 6.57
N LYS A 64 -3.86 -12.41 6.64
CA LYS A 64 -3.37 -13.04 7.88
C LYS A 64 -2.01 -12.51 8.33
N TRP A 65 -1.12 -12.28 7.38
CA TRP A 65 0.17 -11.66 7.67
C TRP A 65 0.00 -10.22 8.17
N LEU A 66 -0.90 -9.44 7.59
CA LEU A 66 -1.20 -8.07 8.05
C LEU A 66 -1.86 -8.05 9.43
N GLU A 67 -2.75 -9.00 9.73
CA GLU A 67 -3.33 -9.17 11.08
C GLU A 67 -2.23 -9.43 12.12
N ALA A 68 -1.31 -10.36 11.83
CA ALA A 68 -0.16 -10.63 12.69
C ALA A 68 0.76 -9.40 12.83
N PHE A 69 0.98 -8.66 11.75
CA PHE A 69 1.75 -7.41 11.77
C PHE A 69 1.10 -6.35 12.65
N VAL A 70 -0.22 -6.17 12.58
CA VAL A 70 -0.93 -5.21 13.42
C VAL A 70 -0.81 -5.56 14.90
N TYR A 71 -0.93 -6.84 15.25
CA TYR A 71 -0.71 -7.29 16.64
C TYR A 71 0.72 -7.02 17.10
N TRP A 72 1.70 -7.37 16.28
CA TRP A 72 3.12 -7.11 16.56
C TRP A 72 3.39 -5.60 16.70
N PHE A 73 2.92 -4.78 15.77
CA PHE A 73 3.12 -3.34 15.75
C PHE A 73 2.53 -2.66 16.99
N ASN A 74 1.28 -2.98 17.32
CA ASN A 74 0.64 -2.43 18.52
C ASN A 74 1.38 -2.84 19.80
N THR A 75 1.99 -4.03 19.84
CA THR A 75 2.74 -4.50 21.01
C THR A 75 4.14 -3.88 21.10
N GLN A 76 4.81 -3.67 19.96
CA GLN A 76 6.24 -3.34 19.92
C GLN A 76 6.52 -1.85 19.66
N HIS A 77 5.58 -1.12 19.05
CA HIS A 77 5.81 0.25 18.55
C HIS A 77 4.80 1.29 19.05
N THR A 78 3.78 0.88 19.81
CA THR A 78 2.79 1.81 20.36
C THR A 78 2.78 1.71 21.87
N TRP A 79 2.73 2.85 22.54
CA TRP A 79 2.68 2.92 24.01
C TRP A 79 1.30 3.34 24.51
N TYR A 80 0.69 4.33 23.86
CA TYR A 80 -0.62 4.85 24.22
C TYR A 80 -1.72 4.33 23.28
N SER A 81 -2.97 4.26 23.78
CA SER A 81 -4.11 3.78 23.00
C SER A 81 -4.33 4.61 21.73
N GLN A 82 -4.10 5.92 21.77
CA GLN A 82 -4.24 6.77 20.57
C GLN A 82 -3.27 6.39 19.44
N ASP A 83 -2.16 5.72 19.79
CA ASP A 83 -1.14 5.29 18.83
C ASP A 83 -1.40 3.87 18.30
N GLN A 84 -2.37 3.14 18.85
CA GLN A 84 -2.71 1.80 18.40
C GLN A 84 -3.48 1.83 17.08
N ILE A 85 -3.18 0.85 16.22
CA ILE A 85 -4.01 0.53 15.07
C ILE A 85 -5.32 -0.09 15.61
N PRO A 86 -6.50 0.47 15.29
CA PRO A 86 -7.76 0.03 15.85
C PRO A 86 -8.21 -1.32 15.27
N PRO A 87 -9.05 -2.09 15.98
CA PRO A 87 -9.53 -3.40 15.50
C PRO A 87 -10.34 -3.33 14.20
N CYS A 88 -10.99 -2.19 13.92
CA CYS A 88 -11.74 -1.96 12.68
C CYS A 88 -10.85 -1.58 11.48
N TRP A 89 -9.51 -1.64 11.59
CA TRP A 89 -8.61 -1.32 10.47
C TRP A 89 -8.95 -2.02 9.14
N PRO A 90 -9.47 -3.28 9.08
CA PRO A 90 -9.82 -3.92 7.81
C PRO A 90 -11.01 -3.23 7.11
N GLU A 91 -11.86 -2.54 7.86
CA GLU A 91 -13.03 -1.81 7.36
C GLU A 91 -12.67 -0.43 6.77
N HIS A 92 -11.40 -0.02 6.88
CA HIS A 92 -10.92 1.28 6.46
C HIS A 92 -9.93 1.14 5.29
N PRO A 93 -10.38 1.30 4.02
CA PRO A 93 -9.54 1.04 2.85
C PRO A 93 -8.25 1.86 2.77
N HIS A 94 -8.20 3.03 3.42
CA HIS A 94 -6.98 3.84 3.50
C HIS A 94 -6.01 3.30 4.56
N LEU A 95 -6.50 2.84 5.72
CA LEU A 95 -5.67 2.16 6.71
C LEU A 95 -5.10 0.86 6.16
N VAL A 96 -5.89 0.05 5.47
CA VAL A 96 -5.40 -1.18 4.82
C VAL A 96 -4.22 -0.89 3.91
N ARG A 97 -4.30 0.16 3.06
CA ARG A 97 -3.20 0.56 2.16
C ARG A 97 -1.95 1.01 2.91
N ASP A 98 -2.12 1.88 3.90
CA ASP A 98 -1.00 2.41 4.68
C ASP A 98 -0.34 1.31 5.52
N ILE A 99 -1.11 0.43 6.16
CA ILE A 99 -0.63 -0.72 6.95
C ILE A 99 0.12 -1.71 6.04
N SER A 100 -0.41 -2.00 4.84
CA SER A 100 0.23 -2.92 3.90
C SER A 100 1.60 -2.41 3.46
N THR A 101 1.71 -1.10 3.20
CA THR A 101 2.98 -0.46 2.86
C THR A 101 3.94 -0.43 4.05
N LEU A 102 3.43 -0.09 5.25
CA LEU A 102 4.22 -0.04 6.48
C LEU A 102 4.84 -1.41 6.81
N ALA A 103 4.05 -2.49 6.69
CA ALA A 103 4.48 -3.86 6.93
C ALA A 103 5.54 -4.31 5.91
N ASP A 104 5.34 -4.01 4.62
CA ASP A 104 6.32 -4.37 3.59
C ASP A 104 7.63 -3.59 3.71
N GLN A 105 7.58 -2.29 4.04
CA GLN A 105 8.78 -1.51 4.30
C GLN A 105 9.53 -2.03 5.52
N ARG A 106 8.83 -2.46 6.58
CA ARG A 106 9.46 -3.10 7.74
C ARG A 106 10.14 -4.42 7.38
N ARG A 107 9.48 -5.26 6.58
CA ARG A 107 10.05 -6.53 6.09
C ARG A 107 11.31 -6.25 5.26
N THR A 108 11.21 -5.36 4.27
CA THR A 108 12.33 -4.98 3.40
C THR A 108 13.51 -4.41 4.20
N ALA A 109 13.24 -3.59 5.22
CA ALA A 109 14.27 -3.08 6.11
C ALA A 109 14.92 -4.16 6.97
N GLY A 110 14.18 -5.21 7.34
CA GLY A 110 14.70 -6.37 8.07
C GLY A 110 15.59 -7.28 7.23
N ASP A 111 15.32 -7.37 5.92
CA ASP A 111 16.11 -8.14 4.96
C ASP A 111 17.35 -7.38 4.46
N ALA A 112 17.46 -6.08 4.77
CA ALA A 112 18.53 -5.23 4.29
C ALA A 112 19.88 -5.59 4.94
N PRO A 113 21.01 -5.51 4.20
CA PRO A 113 22.33 -5.85 4.73
C PRO A 113 22.89 -4.79 5.70
N THR A 114 22.26 -3.62 5.79
CA THR A 114 22.67 -2.52 6.67
C THR A 114 21.48 -1.98 7.46
N SER A 115 21.77 -1.33 8.59
CA SER A 115 20.74 -0.76 9.46
C SER A 115 20.04 0.47 8.89
N THR A 116 20.48 1.00 7.74
CA THR A 116 19.98 2.27 7.18
C THR A 116 18.48 2.25 6.94
N LEU A 117 17.96 1.22 6.26
CA LEU A 117 16.53 1.12 5.98
C LEU A 117 15.69 0.93 7.25
N LEU A 118 16.25 0.26 8.26
CA LEU A 118 15.57 0.06 9.53
C LEU A 118 15.56 1.35 10.38
N ASP A 119 16.65 2.11 10.37
CA ASP A 119 16.70 3.45 10.98
C ASP A 119 15.70 4.40 10.31
N GLU A 120 15.66 4.44 8.98
CA GLU A 120 14.69 5.24 8.23
C GLU A 120 13.24 4.83 8.51
N TRP A 121 12.99 3.52 8.66
CA TRP A 121 11.67 3.03 9.03
C TRP A 121 11.23 3.55 10.41
N HIS A 122 12.11 3.48 11.42
CA HIS A 122 11.83 4.03 12.75
C HIS A 122 11.73 5.55 12.78
N ARG A 123 12.62 6.24 12.07
CA ARG A 123 12.78 7.70 12.14
C ARG A 123 11.73 8.45 11.33
N TYR A 124 11.32 7.90 10.19
CA TYR A 124 10.44 8.59 9.25
C TYR A 124 9.16 7.82 8.96
N THR A 125 9.23 6.50 8.78
CA THR A 125 8.06 5.75 8.32
C THR A 125 7.00 5.61 9.42
N ILE A 126 7.38 5.17 10.63
CA ILE A 126 6.45 5.06 11.76
C ILE A 126 5.84 6.42 12.11
N PRO A 127 6.62 7.50 12.37
CA PRO A 127 6.02 8.76 12.81
C PRO A 127 5.07 9.35 11.77
N ASN A 128 5.42 9.27 10.48
CA ASN A 128 4.56 9.75 9.42
C ASN A 128 3.28 8.91 9.29
N PHE A 129 3.34 7.59 9.49
CA PHE A 129 2.16 6.73 9.53
C PHE A 129 1.23 7.11 10.69
N LEU A 130 1.77 7.25 11.90
CA LEU A 130 1.01 7.61 13.09
C LEU A 130 0.33 8.97 12.90
N GLU A 131 1.06 9.96 12.39
CA GLU A 131 0.52 11.30 12.14
C GLU A 131 -0.64 11.26 11.12
N ARG A 132 -0.44 10.65 9.95
CA ARG A 132 -1.48 10.62 8.89
C ARG A 132 -2.74 9.84 9.29
N THR A 133 -2.60 8.84 10.17
CA THR A 133 -3.71 7.99 10.60
C THR A 133 -4.35 8.46 11.90
N HIS A 134 -3.79 9.47 12.57
CA HIS A 134 -4.25 9.95 13.89
C HIS A 134 -5.76 10.26 13.91
N THR A 135 -6.25 11.08 12.99
CA THR A 135 -7.69 11.45 12.94
C THR A 135 -8.61 10.25 12.69
N ALA A 136 -8.19 9.32 11.82
CA ALA A 136 -8.97 8.12 11.54
C ALA A 136 -9.10 7.23 12.80
N ARG A 137 -8.01 7.09 13.55
CA ARG A 137 -7.97 6.27 14.77
C ARG A 137 -8.77 6.89 15.92
N GLN A 138 -8.69 8.21 16.11
CA GLN A 138 -9.52 8.92 17.09
C GLN A 138 -11.03 8.73 16.85
N GLY A 139 -11.45 8.70 15.58
CA GLY A 139 -12.86 8.45 15.22
C GLY A 139 -13.33 7.03 15.52
N CYS A 140 -12.42 6.08 15.76
CA CYS A 140 -12.75 4.68 16.04
C CYS A 140 -12.96 4.40 17.55
N GLU A 141 -12.39 5.22 18.44
CA GLU A 141 -12.36 4.98 19.89
C GLU A 141 -13.72 5.26 20.58
N ASN A 142 -14.46 6.27 20.14
CA ASN A 142 -15.66 6.75 20.84
C ASN A 142 -16.99 6.32 20.20
N SER A 143 -17.05 6.22 18.87
CA SER A 143 -18.18 5.65 18.13
C SER A 143 -17.75 5.46 16.68
N HIS A 144 -17.85 4.23 16.15
CA HIS A 144 -17.49 3.96 14.76
C HIS A 144 -18.34 4.84 13.82
N THR A 145 -17.72 5.86 13.25
CA THR A 145 -18.38 6.83 12.39
C THR A 145 -18.17 6.41 10.94
N PRO A 146 -19.21 6.39 10.09
CA PRO A 146 -19.02 6.24 8.65
C PRO A 146 -18.02 7.27 8.14
N TRP A 147 -17.27 6.95 7.08
CA TRP A 147 -16.26 7.83 6.50
C TRP A 147 -16.73 9.30 6.46
N PRO A 148 -16.13 10.21 7.25
CA PRO A 148 -16.64 11.58 7.39
C PRO A 148 -16.67 12.38 6.09
N GLY A 149 -15.82 12.02 5.12
CA GLY A 149 -15.78 12.61 3.79
C GLY A 149 -16.88 12.13 2.85
N GLN A 150 -17.69 11.13 3.23
CA GLN A 150 -18.71 10.53 2.35
C GLN A 150 -19.68 11.56 1.74
N PRO A 151 -20.22 12.54 2.49
CA PRO A 151 -21.10 13.55 1.88
C PRO A 151 -20.36 14.43 0.85
N ALA A 152 -19.11 14.81 1.13
CA ALA A 152 -18.30 15.59 0.20
C ALA A 152 -17.96 14.79 -1.06
N HIS A 153 -17.60 13.51 -0.91
CA HIS A 153 -17.37 12.61 -2.02
C HIS A 153 -18.63 12.36 -2.85
N THR A 154 -19.78 12.16 -2.21
CA THR A 154 -21.07 12.01 -2.90
C THR A 154 -21.37 13.24 -3.76
N ARG A 155 -21.15 14.46 -3.22
CA ARG A 155 -21.22 15.69 -4.01
C ARG A 155 -20.20 15.70 -5.13
N HIS A 156 -18.99 15.21 -4.90
CA HIS A 156 -17.95 15.15 -5.92
C HIS A 156 -18.34 14.25 -7.10
N ILE A 157 -18.84 13.03 -6.85
CA ILE A 157 -19.17 12.04 -7.89
C ILE A 157 -20.56 12.25 -8.52
N ASN A 158 -21.35 13.20 -8.00
CA ASN A 158 -22.65 13.56 -8.59
C ASN A 158 -22.52 13.82 -10.10
N GLN A 159 -23.51 13.39 -10.87
CA GLN A 159 -23.50 13.47 -12.33
C GLN A 159 -23.30 14.90 -12.86
N GLY A 160 -24.01 15.89 -12.31
CA GLY A 160 -23.88 17.29 -12.73
C GLY A 160 -22.47 17.86 -12.50
N ASN A 161 -21.87 17.56 -11.34
CA ASN A 161 -20.48 17.95 -11.06
C ASN A 161 -19.48 17.19 -11.96
N THR A 162 -19.75 15.92 -12.26
CA THR A 162 -18.92 15.11 -13.18
C THR A 162 -18.97 15.66 -14.60
N THR A 163 -20.16 15.93 -15.14
CA THR A 163 -20.34 16.55 -16.46
C THR A 163 -19.64 17.90 -16.52
N LYS A 164 -19.84 18.78 -15.53
CA LYS A 164 -19.18 20.09 -15.51
C LYS A 164 -17.65 19.99 -15.53
N ARG A 165 -17.07 19.03 -14.78
CA ARG A 165 -15.63 18.77 -14.84
C ARG A 165 -15.23 18.27 -16.22
N ASN A 166 -15.93 17.29 -16.77
CA ASN A 166 -15.62 16.73 -18.09
C ASN A 166 -15.70 17.78 -19.20
N ASP A 167 -16.69 18.67 -19.17
CA ASP A 167 -16.82 19.76 -20.15
C ASP A 167 -15.64 20.72 -20.06
N THR A 168 -15.22 21.08 -18.85
CA THR A 168 -14.02 21.91 -18.62
C THR A 168 -12.76 21.23 -19.16
N LEU A 169 -12.58 19.94 -18.84
CA LEU A 169 -11.43 19.15 -19.31
C LEU A 169 -11.41 19.02 -20.84
N LEU A 170 -12.56 18.74 -21.46
CA LEU A 170 -12.70 18.64 -22.91
C LEU A 170 -12.48 20.00 -23.59
N ALA A 171 -12.97 21.09 -23.00
CA ALA A 171 -12.73 22.43 -23.51
C ALA A 171 -11.23 22.75 -23.54
N ASP A 172 -10.49 22.42 -22.47
CA ASP A 172 -9.03 22.57 -22.40
C ASP A 172 -8.32 21.75 -23.49
N VAL A 173 -8.63 20.45 -23.60
CA VAL A 173 -8.06 19.57 -24.64
C VAL A 173 -8.34 20.12 -26.05
N ASN A 174 -9.52 20.69 -26.28
CA ASN A 174 -9.90 21.28 -27.56
C ASN A 174 -9.14 22.57 -27.90
N THR A 175 -8.47 23.21 -26.93
CA THR A 175 -7.58 24.36 -27.20
C THR A 175 -6.22 23.95 -27.76
N LEU A 176 -5.85 22.67 -27.61
CA LEU A 176 -4.56 22.17 -28.09
C LEU A 176 -4.53 22.16 -29.62
N PRO A 177 -3.42 22.63 -30.24
CA PRO A 177 -3.25 22.53 -31.69
C PRO A 177 -3.35 21.07 -32.13
N ARG A 178 -4.20 20.78 -33.11
CA ARG A 178 -4.21 19.44 -33.73
C ARG A 178 -2.85 19.22 -34.38
N CYS A 179 -2.06 18.29 -33.86
CA CYS A 179 -0.82 17.89 -34.49
C CYS A 179 -1.16 17.28 -35.85
N ASN A 180 -0.84 17.99 -36.94
CA ASN A 180 -0.89 17.39 -38.27
C ASN A 180 0.14 16.26 -38.29
N ALA A 181 -0.34 15.01 -38.29
CA ALA A 181 0.44 13.77 -38.34
C ALA A 181 1.27 13.60 -39.65
N ARG A 182 1.60 14.69 -40.35
CA ARG A 182 2.59 14.72 -41.43
C ARG A 182 4.02 14.93 -40.93
N GLY A 183 4.23 15.43 -39.70
CA GLY A 183 5.57 15.66 -39.13
C GLY A 183 6.23 14.44 -38.48
N LEU A 184 5.45 13.47 -37.98
CA LEU A 184 5.96 12.31 -37.23
C LEU A 184 6.46 11.14 -38.10
N ARG A 185 6.35 11.24 -39.44
CA ARG A 185 6.93 10.25 -40.38
C ARG A 185 8.37 10.57 -40.81
N ALA A 186 8.92 11.72 -40.43
CA ALA A 186 10.27 12.14 -40.85
C ALA A 186 11.39 11.76 -39.85
N LEU A 187 11.07 11.10 -38.74
CA LEU A 187 12.04 10.60 -37.77
C LEU A 187 11.86 9.09 -37.57
N ARG A 188 12.15 8.32 -38.62
CA ARG A 188 12.60 6.93 -38.48
C ARG A 188 13.88 6.78 -39.30
N PRO A 189 15.01 6.38 -38.71
CA PRO A 189 16.11 5.78 -39.47
C PRO A 189 15.66 4.45 -40.08
#